data_AF-A0A926FF41-F1
#
_entry.id   AF-A0A926FF41-F1
#
_cell.length_a   1.000
_cell.length_b   1.000
_cell.length_c   1.000
_cell.angle_alpha   90.00
_cell.angle_beta   90.00
_cell.angle_gamma   90.00
#
_symmetry.space_group_name_H-M   'P 1'
#
loop_
_entity.id
_entity.type
_entity.pdbx_description
1 polymer ?
#
loop_
_entity_poly.entity_id
_entity_poly.type
_entity_poly.pdbx_seq_one_letter_code
_entity_poly.pdbx_strand_id
1 'polypeptide(L)' 'MDKRFLRIYNEELQYIREQSGEFAAEYPKIAGRLGLDREGKEVCADPFVERLLEGFAFLTSRVRHKFESEFP' A
#
# COMPACT_ATOMS: atom_id res chain seq x y z
N MET A 1 0.60 17.21 11.59
CA MET A 1 0.26 16.41 10.38
C MET A 1 -1.14 16.81 9.95
N ASP A 2 -1.33 17.13 8.66
CA ASP A 2 -2.64 17.49 8.10
C ASP A 2 -3.58 16.28 8.09
N LYS A 3 -4.85 16.45 8.50
CA LYS A 3 -5.86 15.38 8.45
C LYS A 3 -6.05 14.84 7.01
N ARG A 4 -5.85 15.70 6.01
CA ARG A 4 -5.90 15.31 4.59
C ARG A 4 -4.80 14.31 4.24
N PHE A 5 -3.60 14.49 4.78
CA PHE A 5 -2.49 13.57 4.53
C PHE A 5 -2.77 12.18 5.08
N LEU A 6 -3.32 12.08 6.30
CA LEU A 6 -3.69 10.79 6.89
C LEU A 6 -4.75 10.06 6.05
N ARG A 7 -5.73 10.79 5.50
CA ARG A 7 -6.71 10.22 4.57
C ARG A 7 -6.04 9.66 3.32
N ILE A 8 -5.21 10.46 2.65
CA ILE A 8 -4.47 10.04 1.44
C ILE A 8 -3.61 8.81 1.76
N TYR A 9 -2.92 8.81 2.88
CA TYR A 9 -2.11 7.66 3.31
C TYR A 9 -2.91 6.37 3.45
N ASN A 10 -4.07 6.42 4.10
CA ASN A 10 -4.90 5.24 4.25
C ASN A 10 -5.46 4.77 2.89
N GLU A 11 -5.83 5.70 2.00
CA GLU A 11 -6.27 5.38 0.63
C GLU A 11 -5.15 4.70 -0.18
N GLU A 12 -3.93 5.26 -0.16
CA GLU A 12 -2.77 4.71 -0.87
C GLU A 12 -2.36 3.35 -0.29
N LEU A 13 -2.35 3.20 1.04
CA LEU A 13 -2.03 1.93 1.68
C LEU A 13 -3.05 0.83 1.31
N GLN A 14 -4.34 1.17 1.31
CA GLN A 14 -5.37 0.24 0.86
C GLN A 14 -5.16 -0.13 -0.62
N TYR A 15 -4.95 0.85 -1.49
CA TYR A 15 -4.69 0.61 -2.91
C TYR A 15 -3.47 -0.32 -3.12
N ILE A 16 -2.36 -0.08 -2.40
CA ILE A 16 -1.15 -0.91 -2.51
C ILE A 16 -1.41 -2.34 -2.05
N ARG A 17 -2.22 -2.56 -1.00
CA ARG A 17 -2.57 -3.90 -0.52
C ARG A 17 -3.44 -4.63 -1.54
N GLU A 18 -4.44 -3.96 -2.12
CA GLU A 18 -5.29 -4.51 -3.18
C GLU A 18 -4.45 -4.93 -4.40
N GLN A 19 -3.54 -4.05 -4.86
CA GLN A 19 -2.62 -4.36 -5.96
C GLN A 19 -1.63 -5.49 -5.62
N SER A 20 -1.20 -5.57 -4.35
CA SER A 20 -0.37 -6.69 -3.87
C SER A 20 -1.14 -8.01 -3.90
N GLY A 21 -2.45 -7.98 -3.65
CA GLY A 21 -3.36 -9.12 -3.79
C GLY A 21 -3.48 -9.59 -5.23
N GLU A 22 -3.67 -8.67 -6.18
CA GLU A 22 -3.67 -8.99 -7.62
C GLU A 22 -2.36 -9.64 -8.06
N PHE A 23 -1.22 -9.07 -7.66
CA PHE A 23 0.11 -9.67 -7.88
C PHE A 23 0.21 -11.06 -7.25
N ALA A 24 -0.34 -11.26 -6.05
CA ALA A 24 -0.30 -12.54 -5.37
C ALA A 24 -1.18 -13.61 -6.01
N ALA A 25 -2.30 -13.22 -6.61
CA ALA A 25 -3.14 -14.10 -7.40
C ALA A 25 -2.44 -14.56 -8.70
N GLU A 26 -1.73 -13.66 -9.37
CA GLU A 26 -1.02 -13.96 -10.62
C GLU A 26 0.29 -14.73 -10.39
N TYR A 27 1.02 -14.44 -9.30
CA TYR A 27 2.33 -15.01 -8.98
C TYR A 27 2.38 -15.73 -7.61
N PRO A 28 1.57 -16.80 -7.41
CA PRO A 28 1.36 -17.40 -6.09
C PRO A 28 2.64 -17.96 -5.44
N LYS A 29 3.60 -18.44 -6.25
CA LYS A 29 4.87 -18.96 -5.74
C LYS A 29 5.76 -17.85 -5.17
N ILE A 30 5.73 -16.65 -5.75
CA ILE A 30 6.51 -15.51 -5.30
C ILE A 30 5.81 -14.88 -4.09
N ALA A 31 4.51 -14.66 -4.19
CA ALA A 31 3.70 -14.13 -3.09
C ALA A 31 3.77 -14.97 -1.82
N GLY A 32 3.78 -16.31 -1.94
CA GLY A 32 3.96 -17.18 -0.79
C GLY A 32 5.31 -17.01 -0.07
N ARG A 33 6.37 -16.53 -0.77
CA ARG A 33 7.66 -16.20 -0.14
C ARG A 33 7.65 -14.84 0.56
N LEU A 34 6.74 -13.96 0.15
CA LEU A 34 6.58 -12.61 0.69
C LEU A 34 5.48 -12.55 1.76
N GLY A 35 4.77 -13.66 2.03
CA GLY A 35 3.66 -13.67 2.98
C GLY A 35 2.46 -12.82 2.54
N LEU A 36 2.31 -12.58 1.24
CA LEU A 36 1.21 -11.79 0.69
C LEU A 36 -0.07 -12.61 0.65
N ASP A 37 -1.16 -11.99 1.08
CA ASP A 37 -2.51 -12.52 0.90
C ASP A 37 -2.96 -12.32 -0.56
N ARG A 38 -3.65 -13.33 -1.12
CA ARG A 38 -4.15 -13.28 -2.51
C ARG A 38 -5.33 -12.34 -2.67
N GLU A 39 -6.03 -12.03 -1.60
CA GLU A 39 -7.15 -11.09 -1.64
C GLU A 39 -6.69 -9.65 -1.36
N GLY A 40 -5.47 -9.45 -0.86
CA GLY A 40 -4.95 -8.12 -0.50
C GLY A 40 -5.78 -7.43 0.58
N LYS A 41 -6.62 -8.17 1.30
CA LYS A 41 -7.56 -7.63 2.30
C LYS A 41 -6.97 -7.65 3.70
N GLU A 42 -6.07 -8.60 3.94
CA GLU A 42 -5.38 -8.74 5.20
C GLU A 42 -4.03 -8.04 5.19
N VAL A 43 -3.58 -7.66 6.37
CA VAL A 43 -2.21 -7.19 6.60
C VAL A 43 -1.26 -8.32 6.22
N CYS A 44 -0.18 -8.00 5.50
CA CYS A 44 0.80 -9.00 5.11
C CYS A 44 1.34 -9.72 6.35
N ALA A 45 1.37 -11.05 6.29
CA ALA A 45 1.77 -11.88 7.43
C ALA A 45 3.24 -11.67 7.80
N ASP A 46 4.09 -11.27 6.84
CA ASP A 46 5.47 -10.86 7.11
C ASP A 46 5.51 -9.37 7.53
N PRO A 47 5.90 -9.06 8.78
CA PRO A 47 5.89 -7.71 9.30
C PRO A 47 6.94 -6.79 8.66
N PHE A 48 7.97 -7.33 8.00
CA PHE A 48 8.95 -6.53 7.27
C PHE A 48 8.42 -6.14 5.89
N VAL A 49 7.72 -7.06 5.22
CA VAL A 49 7.05 -6.78 3.95
C VAL A 49 5.92 -5.77 4.19
N GLU A 50 5.10 -5.94 5.23
CA GLU A 50 4.05 -4.97 5.57
C GLU A 50 4.63 -3.56 5.80
N ARG A 51 5.69 -3.44 6.61
CA ARG A 51 6.33 -2.14 6.85
C ARG A 51 6.91 -1.51 5.59
N LEU A 52 7.37 -2.33 4.64
CA LEU A 52 7.80 -1.85 3.34
C LEU A 52 6.63 -1.29 2.52
N LEU A 53 5.48 -1.97 2.52
CA LEU A 53 4.25 -1.49 1.87
C LEU A 53 3.75 -0.19 2.52
N GLU A 54 3.76 -0.11 3.85
CA GLU A 54 3.43 1.12 4.60
C GLU A 54 4.39 2.27 4.27
N GLY A 55 5.69 1.99 4.17
CA GLY A 55 6.70 2.97 3.78
C GLY A 55 6.52 3.45 2.33
N PHE A 56 6.18 2.55 1.42
CA PHE A 56 5.88 2.87 0.03
C PHE A 56 4.61 3.76 -0.06
N ALA A 57 3.53 3.37 0.62
CA ALA A 57 2.31 4.16 0.72
C ALA A 57 2.56 5.56 1.28
N PHE A 58 3.43 5.69 2.29
CA PHE A 58 3.80 6.99 2.82
C PHE A 58 4.48 7.87 1.78
N LEU A 59 5.40 7.31 0.97
CA LEU A 59 6.09 8.05 -0.07
C LEU A 59 5.15 8.46 -1.21
N THR A 60 4.29 7.56 -1.70
CA THR A 60 3.31 7.89 -2.76
C THR A 60 2.30 8.94 -2.28
N SER A 61 1.87 8.85 -1.02
CA SER A 61 0.97 9.84 -0.40
C SER A 61 1.57 11.24 -0.37
N ARG A 62 2.88 11.38 -0.15
CA ARG A 62 3.55 12.70 -0.20
C ARG A 62 3.53 13.29 -1.59
N VAL A 63 3.69 12.45 -2.62
CA VAL A 63 3.59 12.86 -4.02
C VAL A 63 2.17 13.34 -4.31
N ARG A 64 1.16 12.52 -4.00
CA ARG A 64 -0.26 12.85 -4.22
C ARG A 64 -0.71 14.09 -3.44
N HIS A 65 -0.33 14.20 -2.17
CA HIS A 65 -0.65 15.37 -1.35
C HIS A 65 -0.05 16.66 -1.90
N LYS A 66 1.16 16.60 -2.47
CA LYS A 66 1.77 17.75 -3.14
C LYS A 66 1.00 18.14 -4.39
N PHE A 67 0.63 17.17 -5.23
CA PHE A 67 -0.17 17.41 -6.44
C PHE A 67 -1.54 18.02 -6.12
N GLU A 68 -2.29 17.47 -5.16
CA GLU A 68 -3.60 18.02 -4.74
C GLU A 68 -3.48 19.44 -4.14
N SER A 69 -2.31 19.81 -3.61
CA SER A 69 -2.06 21.15 -3.08
C SER A 69 -1.73 22.17 -4.18
N GLU A 70 -1.11 21.74 -5.28
CA GLU A 70 -0.75 22.58 -6.43
C GLU A 70 -1.92 22.70 -7.44
N PHE A 71 -2.82 21.71 -7.49
CA PHE A 71 -3.96 21.65 -8.41
C PHE A 71 -5.24 21.18 -7.68
N PRO A 72 -5.98 22.09 -7.02
CA PRO A 72 -7.19 21.78 -6.26
C PRO A 72 -8.40 21.38 -7.12
#